data_AF-A0A6I5C9K4-F1
#
_entry.id   AF-A0A6I5C9K4-F1
#
_cell.length_a   1.000
_cell.length_b   1.000
_cell.length_c   1.000
_cell.angle_alpha   90.00
_cell.angle_beta   90.00
_cell.angle_gamma   90.00
#
_symmetry.space_group_name_H-M   'P 1'
#
loop_
_entity.id
_entity.type
_entity.pdbx_description
1 polymer ?
#
loop_
_entity_poly.entity_id
_entity_poly.type
_entity_poly.pdbx_seq_one_letter_code
_entity_poly.pdbx_strand_id
1 'polypeptide(L)'
;MRNILRTAARSLRHPVPAGAVATAAALPLLLPTPAQATTSDAQLYVWATGVNVRECAGVSAGCPPIKYAQIGKRWVTAYCQRQSSEVVDGPYRNNWWVQVNAGGPIGWISAVYVRGGDNDQPVPGLSTDSDCR
;
A
#
# COMPACT_ATOMS: atom_id res chain seq x y z
N MET A 1 49.46 -6.13 -15.60
CA MET A 1 50.27 -5.22 -16.43
C MET A 1 49.37 -4.09 -16.92
N ARG A 2 49.81 -2.85 -16.62
CA ARG A 2 49.53 -1.52 -17.22
C ARG A 2 48.08 -1.16 -17.66
N ASN A 3 47.42 -0.23 -16.95
CA ASN A 3 47.48 1.26 -17.06
C ASN A 3 46.37 1.74 -18.05
N ILE A 4 45.58 2.80 -17.85
CA ILE A 4 45.95 4.21 -17.68
C ILE A 4 44.72 5.00 -17.17
N LEU A 5 44.91 5.81 -16.12
CA LEU A 5 44.02 6.91 -15.71
C LEU A 5 44.05 8.06 -16.74
N ARG A 6 42.91 8.74 -16.95
CA ARG A 6 42.83 10.17 -17.31
C ARG A 6 41.52 10.75 -16.77
N THR A 7 41.31 12.02 -16.44
CA THR A 7 42.08 13.20 -16.00
C THR A 7 40.98 14.23 -15.71
N ALA A 8 41.16 15.05 -14.68
CA ALA A 8 40.26 16.11 -14.26
C ALA A 8 39.94 17.18 -15.33
N ALA A 9 38.83 17.91 -15.13
CA ALA A 9 38.80 19.37 -14.90
C ALA A 9 37.54 20.01 -15.50
N ARG A 10 36.96 20.97 -14.77
CA ARG A 10 37.02 22.40 -15.11
C ARG A 10 35.78 23.12 -14.57
N SER A 11 36.03 23.92 -13.53
CA SER A 11 35.10 24.94 -13.02
C SER A 11 34.89 26.01 -14.09
N LEU A 12 33.64 26.37 -14.37
CA LEU A 12 33.28 27.51 -15.23
C LEU A 12 32.30 28.41 -14.47
N ARG A 13 32.84 29.54 -14.02
CA ARG A 13 32.14 30.72 -13.53
C ARG A 13 31.32 31.29 -14.69
N HIS A 14 30.03 31.51 -14.48
CA HIS A 14 29.18 32.21 -15.44
C HIS A 14 28.98 33.66 -15.00
N PRO A 15 29.08 34.63 -15.92
CA PRO A 15 28.85 36.05 -15.64
C PRO A 15 27.35 36.36 -15.56
N VAL A 16 26.99 37.28 -14.66
CA VAL A 16 25.68 37.95 -14.58
C VAL A 16 25.77 39.28 -15.33
N PRO A 17 24.87 39.56 -16.28
CA PRO A 17 24.14 40.85 -16.27
C PRO A 17 22.67 40.64 -16.69
N ALA A 18 21.69 41.16 -15.94
CA ALA A 18 21.18 42.55 -15.90
C ALA A 18 19.93 42.74 -16.78
N GLY A 19 18.83 43.12 -16.12
CA GLY A 19 17.82 44.02 -16.67
C GLY A 19 16.72 43.42 -17.55
N ALA A 20 15.57 43.14 -16.94
CA ALA A 20 14.28 43.58 -17.46
C ALA A 20 13.25 43.52 -16.32
N VAL A 21 12.87 44.69 -15.80
CA VAL A 21 11.71 44.84 -14.92
C VAL A 21 10.49 44.68 -15.81
N ALA A 22 9.94 43.47 -15.88
CA ALA A 22 8.60 43.24 -16.37
C ALA A 22 7.68 43.16 -15.15
N THR A 23 6.84 44.17 -14.96
CA THR A 23 5.68 44.10 -14.08
C THR A 23 4.71 43.07 -14.63
N ALA A 24 4.95 41.80 -14.33
CA ALA A 24 3.99 40.73 -14.57
C ALA A 24 3.02 40.70 -13.39
N ALA A 25 1.74 40.93 -13.67
CA ALA A 25 0.66 40.71 -12.72
C ALA A 25 0.80 39.30 -12.12
N ALA A 26 1.01 39.22 -10.81
CA ALA A 26 1.10 37.97 -10.08
C ALA A 26 -0.29 37.31 -10.02
N LEU A 27 -0.63 36.56 -11.07
CA LEU A 27 -1.64 35.51 -10.95
C LEU A 27 -1.02 34.41 -10.08
N PRO A 28 -1.65 34.00 -8.97
CA PRO A 28 -1.18 32.85 -8.23
C PRO A 28 -1.30 31.63 -9.15
N LEU A 29 -0.16 31.15 -9.66
CA LEU A 29 -0.07 29.82 -10.24
C LEU A 29 -0.37 28.85 -9.10
N LEU A 30 -1.62 28.41 -8.98
CA LEU A 30 -1.96 27.21 -8.24
C LEU A 30 -1.20 26.06 -8.92
N LEU A 31 -0.01 25.76 -8.40
CA LEU A 31 0.61 24.48 -8.65
C LEU A 31 -0.41 23.42 -8.20
N PRO A 32 -0.80 22.47 -9.06
CA PRO A 32 -1.62 21.36 -8.62
C PRO A 32 -0.83 20.65 -7.53
N THR A 33 -1.28 20.79 -6.29
CA THR A 33 -0.82 19.93 -5.20
C THR A 33 -1.05 18.49 -5.66
N PRO A 34 -0.07 17.58 -5.53
CA PRO A 34 -0.34 16.18 -5.79
C PRO A 34 -1.52 15.77 -4.91
N ALA A 35 -2.59 15.29 -5.54
CA ALA A 35 -3.74 14.75 -4.83
C ALA A 35 -3.21 13.62 -3.95
N GLN A 36 -3.13 13.87 -2.64
CA GLN A 36 -2.84 12.82 -1.68
C GLN A 36 -3.99 11.82 -1.82
N ALA A 37 -3.68 10.59 -2.22
CA ALA A 37 -4.65 9.52 -2.20
C ALA A 37 -5.14 9.41 -0.75
N THR A 38 -6.35 9.88 -0.50
CA THR A 38 -7.01 9.68 0.78
C THR A 38 -7.11 8.18 0.97
N THR A 39 -6.34 7.67 1.93
CA THR A 39 -6.45 6.32 2.50
C THR A 39 -7.89 6.15 2.94
N SER A 40 -8.71 5.65 2.03
CA SER A 40 -10.16 5.58 2.21
C SER A 40 -10.44 4.14 2.56
N ASP A 41 -11.04 3.97 3.74
CA ASP A 41 -11.66 2.73 4.13
C ASP A 41 -12.49 2.19 2.96
N ALA A 42 -12.14 0.99 2.49
CA ALA A 42 -12.83 0.35 1.37
C ALA A 42 -13.80 -0.70 1.90
N GLN A 43 -14.93 -0.89 1.20
CA GLN A 43 -15.77 -2.06 1.45
C GLN A 43 -15.31 -3.23 0.58
N LEU A 44 -15.08 -4.36 1.22
CA LEU A 44 -14.69 -5.61 0.57
C LEU A 44 -15.67 -6.72 0.92
N TYR A 45 -15.91 -7.63 -0.02
CA TYR A 45 -16.74 -8.80 0.22
C TYR A 45 -15.88 -10.03 0.51
N VAL A 46 -16.06 -10.63 1.68
CA VAL A 46 -15.48 -11.91 2.06
C VAL A 46 -16.32 -13.04 1.47
N TRP A 47 -15.72 -13.92 0.65
CA TRP A 47 -16.46 -14.98 -0.05
C TRP A 47 -16.53 -16.31 0.70
N ALA A 48 -15.68 -16.51 1.70
CA ALA A 48 -15.58 -17.74 2.48
C ALA A 48 -16.28 -17.65 3.85
N THR A 49 -16.37 -18.77 4.54
CA THR A 49 -16.87 -18.87 5.92
C THR A 49 -15.78 -19.40 6.84
N GLY A 50 -15.80 -19.02 8.12
CA GLY A 50 -14.79 -19.48 9.08
C GLY A 50 -13.42 -18.84 8.87
N VAL A 51 -13.38 -17.67 8.24
CA VAL A 51 -12.13 -16.94 7.98
C VAL A 51 -11.58 -16.43 9.30
N ASN A 52 -10.42 -16.94 9.71
CA ASN A 52 -9.77 -16.55 10.95
C ASN A 52 -9.21 -15.12 10.85
N VAL A 53 -9.62 -14.25 11.77
CA VAL A 53 -9.03 -12.93 11.97
C VAL A 53 -7.79 -13.07 12.86
N ARG A 54 -6.71 -12.35 12.53
CA ARG A 54 -5.42 -12.41 13.25
C ARG A 54 -4.96 -11.02 13.68
N GLU A 55 -4.20 -10.93 14.77
CA GLU A 55 -3.65 -9.64 15.23
C GLU A 55 -2.54 -9.12 14.31
N CYS A 56 -1.95 -10.01 13.51
CA CYS A 56 -0.91 -9.70 12.55
C CYS A 56 -1.22 -10.34 11.19
N ALA A 57 -0.63 -9.79 10.13
CA ALA A 57 -0.68 -10.39 8.81
C ALA A 57 0.26 -11.60 8.75
N GLY A 58 -0.28 -12.81 8.65
CA GLY A 58 0.51 -14.04 8.47
C GLY A 58 -0.10 -15.27 9.16
N VAL A 59 0.46 -16.44 8.88
CA VAL A 59 0.06 -17.73 9.50
C VAL A 59 1.13 -18.34 10.40
N SER A 60 2.12 -17.55 10.82
CA SER A 60 3.19 -18.03 11.71
C SER A 60 2.66 -18.41 13.09
N ALA A 61 3.42 -19.23 13.83
CA ALA A 61 3.06 -19.62 15.20
C ALA A 61 2.96 -18.42 16.17
N GLY A 62 3.74 -17.36 15.93
CA GLY A 62 3.66 -16.10 16.67
C GLY A 62 2.50 -15.20 16.25
N CYS A 63 1.68 -15.64 15.29
CA CYS A 63 0.55 -14.90 14.76
C CYS A 63 -0.74 -15.73 14.78
N PRO A 64 -1.21 -16.20 15.95
CA PRO A 64 -2.38 -17.05 16.05
C PRO A 64 -3.69 -16.31 15.67
N PRO A 65 -4.76 -17.04 15.29
CA PRO A 65 -6.09 -16.47 15.20
C PRO A 65 -6.53 -15.85 16.52
N ILE A 66 -7.22 -14.72 16.43
CA ILE A 66 -7.93 -14.14 17.57
C ILE A 66 -9.07 -15.08 17.94
N LYS A 67 -9.17 -15.42 19.22
CA LYS A 67 -10.14 -16.39 19.73
C LYS A 67 -11.56 -15.92 19.40
N TYR A 68 -12.35 -16.81 18.78
CA TYR A 68 -13.74 -16.57 18.37
C TYR A 68 -13.95 -15.44 17.34
N ALA A 69 -12.89 -14.91 16.74
CA ALA A 69 -12.97 -13.90 15.69
C ALA A 69 -12.90 -14.57 14.32
N GLN A 70 -14.05 -15.04 13.85
CA GLN A 70 -14.20 -15.61 12.52
C GLN A 70 -15.19 -14.81 11.68
N ILE A 71 -14.87 -14.64 10.41
CA ILE A 71 -15.71 -13.92 9.46
C ILE A 71 -16.42 -14.93 8.55
N GLY A 72 -17.73 -14.72 8.38
CA GLY A 72 -18.56 -15.41 7.39
C GLY A 72 -18.64 -14.64 6.07
N LYS A 73 -19.50 -15.10 5.16
CA LYS A 73 -19.74 -14.41 3.88
C LYS A 73 -20.44 -13.06 4.11
N ARG A 74 -19.74 -11.95 3.94
CA ARG A 74 -20.30 -10.59 4.16
C ARG A 74 -19.40 -9.49 3.60
N TRP A 75 -19.96 -8.29 3.54
CA TRP A 75 -19.19 -7.06 3.41
C TRP A 75 -18.51 -6.70 4.73
N VAL A 76 -17.26 -6.25 4.64
CA VAL A 76 -16.43 -5.77 5.75
C VAL A 76 -15.77 -4.44 5.36
N THR A 77 -15.43 -3.63 6.36
CA THR A 77 -14.59 -2.45 6.16
C THR A 77 -13.14 -2.89 6.13
N ALA A 78 -12.36 -2.39 5.18
CA ALA A 78 -10.95 -2.68 5.04
C ALA A 78 -10.15 -1.39 5.03
N TYR A 79 -9.04 -1.39 5.75
CA TYR A 79 -8.24 -0.19 5.99
C TYR A 79 -7.04 -0.12 5.05
N CYS A 80 -6.33 -1.23 4.94
CA CYS A 80 -5.06 -1.31 4.23
C CYS A 80 -4.66 -2.77 3.98
N GLN A 81 -3.57 -2.97 3.25
CA GLN A 81 -3.04 -4.29 2.91
C GLN A 81 -1.53 -4.36 2.93
N ARG A 82 -0.99 -5.57 3.08
CA ARG A 82 0.45 -5.82 3.01
C ARG A 82 0.80 -7.24 2.61
N GLN A 83 2.03 -7.44 2.14
CA GLN A 83 2.58 -8.76 1.88
C GLN A 83 3.05 -9.44 3.18
N SER A 84 2.80 -10.75 3.28
CA SER A 84 3.28 -11.60 4.37
C SER A 84 3.28 -13.08 3.93
N SER A 85 3.04 -14.01 4.85
CA SER A 85 2.94 -15.44 4.60
C SER A 85 1.89 -15.75 3.52
N GLU A 86 2.23 -16.63 2.60
CA GLU A 86 1.28 -17.16 1.62
C GLU A 86 0.20 -18.01 2.31
N VAL A 87 -1.03 -17.88 1.83
CA VAL A 87 -2.14 -18.77 2.17
C VAL A 87 -2.62 -19.42 0.87
N VAL A 88 -2.95 -20.71 0.94
CA VAL A 88 -3.48 -21.50 -0.18
C VAL A 88 -4.78 -22.15 0.27
N ASP A 89 -5.84 -22.00 -0.51
CA ASP A 89 -7.13 -22.67 -0.32
C ASP A 89 -7.66 -23.15 -1.68
N GLY A 90 -7.52 -24.46 -1.92
CA GLY A 90 -7.83 -25.07 -3.21
C GLY A 90 -7.02 -24.42 -4.36
N PRO A 91 -7.66 -23.85 -5.39
CA PRO A 91 -6.97 -23.18 -6.50
C PRO A 91 -6.54 -21.74 -6.19
N TYR A 92 -6.96 -21.19 -5.05
CA TYR A 92 -6.68 -19.81 -4.66
C TYR A 92 -5.41 -19.76 -3.83
N ARG A 93 -4.54 -18.79 -4.13
CA ARG A 93 -3.36 -18.51 -3.32
C ARG A 93 -3.08 -17.02 -3.31
N ASN A 94 -2.65 -16.50 -2.16
CA ASN A 94 -2.29 -15.10 -2.06
C ASN A 94 -1.33 -14.88 -0.88
N ASN A 95 -0.31 -14.06 -1.11
CA ASN A 95 0.63 -13.58 -0.09
C ASN A 95 0.24 -12.20 0.47
N TRP A 96 -0.85 -11.60 -0.02
CA TRP A 96 -1.40 -10.36 0.49
C TRP A 96 -2.38 -10.61 1.64
N TRP A 97 -2.35 -9.69 2.59
CA TRP A 97 -3.19 -9.66 3.78
C TRP A 97 -3.86 -8.31 3.89
N VAL A 98 -5.09 -8.32 4.37
CA VAL A 98 -5.92 -7.12 4.49
C VAL A 98 -6.34 -6.93 5.93
N GLN A 99 -6.16 -5.72 6.45
CA GLN A 99 -6.69 -5.36 7.75
C GLN A 99 -8.15 -4.94 7.62
N VAL A 100 -9.03 -5.57 8.41
CA VAL A 100 -10.48 -5.43 8.29
C VAL A 100 -11.16 -5.22 9.64
N ASN A 101 -12.33 -4.60 9.59
CA ASN A 101 -13.33 -4.56 10.64
C ASN A 101 -14.62 -5.21 10.15
N ALA A 102 -15.06 -6.28 10.82
CA ALA A 102 -16.27 -7.02 10.50
C ALA A 102 -17.36 -6.92 11.60
N GLY A 103 -17.28 -5.92 12.48
CA GLY A 103 -18.12 -5.80 13.68
C GLY A 103 -17.58 -6.56 14.90
N GLY A 104 -16.28 -6.84 14.91
CA GLY A 104 -15.54 -7.48 15.99
C GLY A 104 -14.16 -6.84 16.14
N PRO A 105 -13.14 -7.57 16.63
CA PRO A 105 -11.79 -7.03 16.68
C PRO A 105 -11.29 -6.68 15.27
N ILE A 106 -10.59 -5.55 15.16
CA ILE A 106 -9.87 -5.19 13.95
C ILE A 106 -8.68 -6.14 13.83
N GLY A 107 -8.47 -6.70 12.65
CA GLY A 107 -7.36 -7.61 12.44
C GLY A 107 -7.21 -7.99 10.97
N TRP A 108 -6.28 -8.91 10.73
CA TRP A 108 -5.84 -9.29 9.42
C TRP A 108 -6.49 -10.58 8.94
N ILE A 109 -6.90 -10.59 7.67
CA ILE A 109 -7.31 -11.77 6.94
C ILE A 109 -6.46 -11.91 5.67
N SER A 110 -6.32 -13.13 5.16
CA SER A 110 -5.68 -13.34 3.87
C SER A 110 -6.56 -12.83 2.74
N ALA A 111 -5.95 -12.17 1.75
CA ALA A 111 -6.62 -11.73 0.53
C ALA A 111 -7.19 -12.89 -0.30
N VAL A 112 -6.76 -14.14 -0.04
CA VAL A 112 -7.40 -15.36 -0.59
C VAL A 112 -8.91 -15.34 -0.37
N TYR A 113 -9.38 -14.79 0.75
CA TYR A 113 -10.79 -14.80 1.14
C TYR A 113 -11.59 -13.57 0.70
N VAL A 114 -10.96 -12.64 -0.02
CA VAL A 114 -11.56 -11.38 -0.50
C VAL A 114 -11.93 -11.50 -1.97
N ARG A 115 -13.10 -10.99 -2.36
CA ARG A 115 -13.48 -10.89 -3.79
C ARG A 115 -12.81 -9.69 -4.48
N GLY A 116 -12.54 -9.85 -5.77
CA GLY A 116 -12.14 -8.76 -6.66
C GLY A 116 -10.63 -8.62 -6.87
N GLY A 117 -9.82 -9.52 -6.31
CA GLY A 117 -8.39 -9.63 -6.60
C GLY A 117 -8.04 -10.95 -7.30
N ASP A 118 -6.84 -10.99 -7.88
CA ASP A 118 -6.22 -12.18 -8.45
C ASP A 118 -5.26 -12.85 -7.45
N ASN A 119 -4.84 -14.08 -7.76
CA ASN A 119 -3.81 -14.77 -7.00
C ASN A 119 -2.51 -13.93 -6.96
N ASP A 120 -1.88 -13.87 -5.79
CA ASP A 120 -0.62 -13.15 -5.52
C ASP A 120 -0.63 -11.64 -5.87
N GLN A 121 -1.82 -11.06 -6.08
CA GLN A 121 -2.01 -9.64 -6.34
C GLN A 121 -2.64 -8.92 -5.14
N PRO A 122 -2.31 -7.62 -4.96
CA PRO A 122 -3.00 -6.80 -3.98
C PRO A 122 -4.48 -6.68 -4.33
N VAL A 123 -5.31 -6.49 -3.31
CA VAL A 123 -6.71 -6.13 -3.48
C VAL A 123 -6.77 -4.74 -4.13
N PRO A 124 -7.45 -4.58 -5.28
CA PRO A 124 -7.53 -3.30 -5.96
C PRO A 124 -8.17 -2.20 -5.09
N GLY A 125 -7.59 -0.99 -5.12
CA GLY A 125 -8.14 0.18 -4.43
C GLY A 125 -7.80 0.28 -2.94
N LEU A 126 -7.06 -0.68 -2.37
CA LEU A 126 -6.54 -0.60 -0.99
C LEU A 126 -5.11 -0.06 -0.93
N SER A 127 -4.85 0.81 0.04
CA SER A 127 -3.50 1.33 0.34
C SER A 127 -2.61 0.26 0.97
N THR A 128 -1.29 0.38 0.75
CA THR A 128 -0.28 -0.52 1.32
C THR A 128 0.15 -0.11 2.73
N ASP A 129 0.75 -1.04 3.50
CA ASP A 129 1.06 -0.97 4.96
C ASP A 129 1.56 0.37 5.52
N SER A 130 2.32 1.15 4.75
CA SER A 130 2.78 2.50 5.14
C SER A 130 1.65 3.45 5.57
N ASP A 131 0.42 3.12 5.21
CA ASP A 131 -0.78 3.91 5.41
C ASP A 131 -1.78 3.28 6.40
N CYS A 132 -1.48 2.12 6.99
CA CYS A 132 -2.31 1.52 8.03
C CYS A 132 -2.28 2.40 9.29
N ARG A 133 -3.39 3.07 9.61
CA ARG A 133 -3.54 3.89 10.82
C ARG A 133 -4.11 3.09 11.99
#